data_AF-A0A524MC73-F1
#
_entry.id   AF-A0A524MC73-F1
#
_cell.length_a   1.000
_cell.length_b   1.000
_cell.length_c   1.000
_cell.angle_alpha   90.00
_cell.angle_beta   90.00
_cell.angle_gamma   90.00
#
_symmetry.space_group_name_H-M   'P 1'
#
loop_
_entity.id
_entity.type
_entity.pdbx_description
1 polymer ?
#
loop_
_entity_poly.entity_id
_entity_poly.type
_entity_poly.pdbx_seq_one_letter_code
_entity_poly.pdbx_strand_id
1 'polypeptide(L)'
;MATLDDVARFLGLSKRAVRNRVSALGETLDAYLSRGARNRLIFEGEAVAILRRLEELREREGLPIHEAARRLKWELSYAEQPPGVYIMLQSGVESAVLKEVIQEMCDERDYWRNYAKMLQSVLPASLEWLTNIGPSVPADRRLN
;
A
#
# COMPACT_ATOMS: atom_id res chain seq x y z
N MET A 1 -0.75 21.51 -12.13
CA MET A 1 -1.58 22.45 -11.34
C MET A 1 -2.99 22.43 -11.90
N ALA A 2 -4.00 22.34 -11.05
CA ALA A 2 -5.40 22.23 -11.44
C ALA A 2 -6.24 23.30 -10.73
N THR A 3 -7.25 23.87 -11.40
CA THR A 3 -8.19 24.78 -10.72
C THR A 3 -9.29 23.99 -10.02
N LEU A 4 -10.03 24.64 -9.12
CA LEU A 4 -11.22 24.04 -8.48
C LEU A 4 -12.19 23.40 -9.49
N ASP A 5 -12.34 24.01 -10.67
CA ASP A 5 -13.24 23.53 -11.72
C ASP A 5 -12.69 22.27 -12.42
N ASP A 6 -11.37 22.19 -12.55
CA ASP A 6 -10.71 21.02 -13.15
C ASP A 6 -10.71 19.84 -12.19
N VAL A 7 -10.47 20.08 -10.89
CA VAL A 7 -10.55 19.06 -9.83
C VAL A 7 -11.98 18.52 -9.70
N ALA A 8 -12.98 19.41 -9.78
CA ALA A 8 -14.38 19.01 -9.78
C ALA A 8 -14.72 18.08 -10.95
N ARG A 9 -14.27 18.42 -12.17
CA ARG A 9 -14.46 17.55 -13.35
C ARG A 9 -13.70 16.22 -13.21
N PHE A 10 -12.47 16.26 -12.71
CA PHE A 10 -11.62 15.08 -12.59
C PHE A 10 -12.17 14.06 -11.59
N LEU A 11 -12.72 14.52 -10.46
CA LEU A 11 -13.31 13.65 -9.44
C LEU A 11 -14.80 13.37 -9.67
N GLY A 12 -15.42 13.92 -10.72
CA GLY A 12 -16.86 13.80 -10.95
C GLY A 12 -17.73 14.46 -9.87
N LEU A 13 -17.18 15.45 -9.16
CA LEU A 13 -17.81 16.10 -8.01
C LEU A 13 -18.30 17.51 -8.35
N SER A 14 -19.28 18.01 -7.60
CA SER A 14 -19.65 19.42 -7.68
C SER A 14 -18.60 20.32 -7.02
N LYS A 15 -18.47 21.58 -7.49
CA LYS A 15 -17.54 22.56 -6.89
C LYS A 15 -17.75 22.73 -5.38
N ARG A 16 -19.00 22.63 -4.92
CA ARG A 16 -19.37 22.70 -3.49
C ARG A 16 -18.90 21.45 -2.74
N ALA A 17 -19.05 20.27 -3.33
CA ALA A 17 -18.56 19.02 -2.77
C ALA A 17 -17.04 19.02 -2.62
N VAL A 18 -16.30 19.58 -3.59
CA VAL A 18 -14.84 19.77 -3.50
C VAL A 18 -14.48 20.74 -2.36
N ARG A 19 -15.15 21.89 -2.24
CA ARG A 19 -14.91 22.82 -1.12
C ARG A 19 -15.17 22.20 0.25
N ASN A 20 -16.22 21.40 0.40
CA ASN A 20 -16.50 20.72 1.65
C ASN A 20 -15.37 19.76 2.06
N ARG A 21 -14.74 19.09 1.08
CA ARG A 21 -13.60 18.18 1.31
C ARG A 21 -12.34 18.92 1.65
N VAL A 22 -12.08 20.03 0.96
CA VAL A 22 -11.01 20.96 1.31
C VAL A 22 -11.19 21.45 2.74
N SER A 23 -12.41 21.83 3.14
CA SER A 23 -12.69 22.24 4.52
C SER A 23 -12.55 21.12 5.54
N ALA A 24 -12.84 19.87 5.19
CA ALA A 24 -12.68 18.72 6.08
C ALA A 24 -11.19 18.36 6.30
N LEU A 25 -10.37 18.54 5.27
CA LEU A 25 -8.92 18.33 5.33
C LEU A 25 -8.20 19.53 5.96
N GLY A 26 -8.65 20.76 5.73
CA GLY A 26 -8.12 21.96 6.37
C GLY A 26 -6.60 22.08 6.18
N GLU A 27 -5.88 22.24 7.30
CA GLU A 27 -4.43 22.49 7.37
C GLU A 27 -3.57 21.47 6.60
N THR A 28 -4.02 20.21 6.46
CA THR A 28 -3.25 19.19 5.75
C THR A 28 -3.21 19.38 4.23
N LEU A 29 -4.17 20.12 3.68
CA LEU A 29 -4.16 20.48 2.26
C LEU A 29 -3.56 21.87 2.03
N ASP A 30 -3.45 22.72 3.05
CA ASP A 30 -2.99 24.10 2.89
C ASP A 30 -1.58 24.20 2.33
N ALA A 31 -0.70 23.24 2.65
CA ALA A 31 0.65 23.15 2.09
C ALA A 31 0.68 22.92 0.57
N TYR A 32 -0.37 22.31 0.02
CA TYR A 32 -0.51 21.95 -1.41
C TYR A 32 -1.55 22.81 -2.13
N LEU A 33 -2.00 23.88 -1.48
CA LEU A 33 -3.00 24.82 -1.97
C LEU A 33 -2.39 26.21 -2.12
N SER A 34 -2.32 26.66 -3.36
CA SER A 34 -1.88 28.01 -3.69
C SER A 34 -3.07 28.90 -4.03
N ARG A 35 -3.06 30.14 -3.54
CA ARG A 35 -4.04 31.16 -3.94
C ARG A 35 -3.55 31.86 -5.20
N GLY A 36 -4.23 31.61 -6.31
CA GLY A 36 -3.97 32.26 -7.59
C GLY A 36 -4.63 33.63 -7.73
N ALA A 37 -4.44 34.24 -8.91
CA ALA A 37 -5.05 35.53 -9.26
C ALA A 37 -6.57 35.52 -9.05
N ARG A 38 -7.10 36.62 -8.50
CA ARG A 38 -8.53 36.80 -8.15
C ARG A 38 -9.04 35.81 -7.10
N ASN A 39 -8.20 35.43 -6.13
CA ASN A 39 -8.56 34.54 -5.02
C ASN A 39 -9.07 33.15 -5.47
N ARG A 40 -8.57 32.66 -6.60
CA ARG A 40 -8.88 31.32 -7.11
C ARG A 40 -7.99 30.29 -6.42
N LEU A 41 -8.59 29.19 -5.95
CA LEU A 41 -7.84 28.06 -5.41
C LEU A 41 -7.15 27.31 -6.56
N ILE A 42 -5.83 27.23 -6.48
CA ILE A 42 -4.98 26.43 -7.36
C ILE A 42 -4.52 25.23 -6.54
N PHE A 43 -4.82 24.04 -7.06
CA PHE A 43 -4.47 22.76 -6.47
C PHE A 43 -3.20 22.25 -7.14
N GLU A 44 -2.19 21.93 -6.33
CA GLU A 44 -1.02 21.21 -6.80
C GLU A 44 -1.36 19.73 -7.06
N GLY A 45 -0.48 19.02 -7.78
CA GLY A 45 -0.74 17.62 -8.15
C GLY A 45 -1.00 16.72 -6.95
N GLU A 46 -0.27 16.97 -5.86
CA GLU A 46 -0.38 16.26 -4.58
C GLU A 46 -1.73 16.53 -3.90
N ALA A 47 -2.23 17.77 -3.95
CA ALA A 47 -3.56 18.12 -3.46
C ALA A 47 -4.67 17.33 -4.20
N VAL A 48 -4.54 17.11 -5.50
CA VAL A 48 -5.47 16.27 -6.28
C VAL A 48 -5.37 14.80 -5.87
N ALA A 49 -4.16 14.30 -5.63
CA ALA A 49 -3.93 12.93 -5.18
C ALA A 49 -4.54 12.68 -3.78
N ILE A 50 -4.37 13.62 -2.84
CA ILE A 50 -4.96 13.57 -1.50
C ILE A 50 -6.49 13.56 -1.58
N LEU A 51 -7.09 14.42 -2.41
CA LEU A 51 -8.55 14.45 -2.59
C LEU A 51 -9.10 13.17 -3.22
N ARG A 52 -8.35 12.56 -4.15
CA ARG A 52 -8.72 11.26 -4.71
C ARG A 52 -8.67 10.16 -3.64
N ARG A 53 -7.61 10.12 -2.83
CA ARG A 53 -7.47 9.14 -1.74
C ARG A 53 -8.61 9.25 -0.72
N LEU A 54 -9.04 10.47 -0.42
CA LEU A 54 -10.21 10.73 0.43
C LEU A 54 -11.49 10.10 -0.16
N GLU A 55 -11.73 10.25 -1.47
CA GLU A 55 -12.90 9.63 -2.11
C GLU A 55 -12.83 8.11 -2.11
N GLU A 56 -11.64 7.54 -2.34
CA GLU A 56 -11.46 6.09 -2.28
C GLU A 56 -11.78 5.52 -0.88
N LEU A 57 -11.37 6.20 0.20
CA LEU A 57 -11.70 5.82 1.58
C LEU A 57 -13.21 5.90 1.83
N ARG A 58 -13.85 6.97 1.36
CA ARG A 58 -15.30 7.16 1.49
C ARG A 58 -16.08 6.08 0.74
N GLU A 59 -15.69 5.73 -0.47
CA GLU A 59 -16.40 4.74 -1.29
C GLU A 59 -16.19 3.31 -0.79
N ARG A 60 -14.97 2.96 -0.38
CA ARG A 60 -14.64 1.60 0.07
C ARG A 60 -15.17 1.28 1.46
N GLU A 61 -15.07 2.23 2.38
CA GLU A 61 -15.40 2.01 3.79
C GLU A 61 -16.79 2.59 4.16
N GLY A 62 -17.45 3.29 3.23
CA GLY A 62 -18.76 3.91 3.47
C GLY A 62 -18.73 5.04 4.49
N LEU A 63 -17.53 5.56 4.81
CA LEU A 63 -17.34 6.51 5.91
C LEU A 63 -17.89 7.92 5.57
N PRO A 64 -18.41 8.65 6.57
CA PRO A 64 -18.77 10.04 6.39
C PRO A 64 -17.53 10.90 6.11
N ILE A 65 -17.70 11.98 5.35
CA ILE A 65 -16.58 12.80 4.81
C ILE A 65 -15.59 13.24 5.90
N HIS A 66 -16.07 13.63 7.08
CA HIS A 66 -15.22 14.06 8.18
C HIS A 66 -14.43 12.91 8.83
N GLU A 67 -15.00 11.71 8.85
CA GLU A 67 -14.32 10.52 9.39
C GLU A 67 -13.30 9.97 8.41
N ALA A 68 -13.63 9.95 7.12
CA ALA A 68 -12.68 9.67 6.05
C ALA A 68 -11.53 10.70 6.04
N ALA A 69 -11.83 11.99 6.23
CA ALA A 69 -10.80 13.03 6.35
C ALA A 69 -9.93 12.82 7.59
N ARG A 70 -10.53 12.50 8.75
CA ARG A 70 -9.77 12.18 9.97
C ARG A 70 -8.85 10.99 9.71
N ARG A 71 -9.36 9.89 9.15
CA ARG A 71 -8.57 8.70 8.85
C ARG A 71 -7.44 9.00 7.86
N LEU A 72 -7.71 9.79 6.83
CA LEU A 72 -6.70 10.23 5.87
C LEU A 72 -5.64 11.12 6.50
N LYS A 73 -6.01 12.02 7.44
CA LYS A 73 -5.04 12.80 8.21
C LYS A 73 -4.10 11.90 9.01
N TRP A 74 -4.65 10.85 9.63
CA TRP A 74 -3.85 9.81 10.28
C TRP A 74 -2.96 9.09 9.25
N GLU A 75 -3.46 8.73 8.05
CA GLU A 75 -2.59 8.12 7.01
C GLU A 75 -1.46 9.06 6.57
N LEU A 76 -1.73 10.34 6.36
CA LEU A 76 -0.77 11.32 5.85
C LEU A 76 0.27 11.73 6.91
N SER A 77 -0.13 11.90 8.16
CA SER A 77 0.82 12.16 9.25
C SER A 77 1.71 10.96 9.53
N TYR A 78 1.26 9.75 9.16
CA TYR A 78 2.05 8.51 9.23
C TYR A 78 2.85 8.25 7.94
N ALA A 79 2.48 8.83 6.80
CA ALA A 79 3.18 8.67 5.52
C ALA A 79 4.45 9.53 5.41
N GLU A 80 4.60 10.58 6.23
CA GLU A 80 5.89 11.24 6.46
C GLU A 80 6.87 10.37 7.29
N GLN A 81 6.41 9.21 7.77
CA GLN A 81 7.25 8.16 8.36
C GLN A 81 7.35 6.95 7.39
N PRO A 82 8.49 6.25 7.33
CA PRO A 82 8.70 5.14 6.40
C PRO A 82 7.72 3.96 6.68
N PRO A 83 7.49 3.08 5.69
CA PRO A 83 6.26 2.29 5.60
C PRO A 83 6.18 1.22 6.68
N GLY A 84 5.14 1.30 7.51
CA GLY A 84 4.72 0.24 8.42
C GLY A 84 3.21 0.27 8.55
N VAL A 85 2.56 -0.80 8.12
CA VAL A 85 1.12 -1.05 8.34
C VAL A 85 0.86 -1.04 9.84
N TYR A 86 -0.24 -0.40 10.25
CA TYR A 86 -0.82 -0.58 11.57
C TYR A 86 -2.31 -0.83 11.44
N ILE A 87 -2.63 -2.11 11.38
CA ILE A 87 -3.75 -2.65 12.17
C ILE A 87 -3.49 -2.18 13.62
N MET A 88 -4.53 -1.91 14.41
CA MET A 88 -4.37 -1.57 15.83
C MET A 88 -3.77 -2.75 16.63
N LEU A 89 -2.47 -3.00 16.44
CA LEU A 89 -1.62 -4.02 17.03
C LEU A 89 -0.22 -3.40 17.10
N GLN A 90 0.48 -3.62 18.21
CA GLN A 90 1.75 -2.97 18.50
C GLN A 90 2.88 -3.45 17.57
N SER A 91 3.07 -2.82 16.43
CA SER A 91 4.38 -2.41 15.85
C SER A 91 5.51 -3.42 15.84
N GLY A 92 6.22 -3.51 16.97
CA GLY A 92 7.33 -4.42 17.15
C GLY A 92 6.89 -5.87 17.11
N VAL A 93 5.70 -6.17 17.64
CA VAL A 93 5.12 -7.51 17.67
C VAL A 93 4.80 -7.99 16.25
N GLU A 94 4.20 -7.16 15.39
CA GLU A 94 3.87 -7.57 14.03
C GLU A 94 5.13 -7.86 13.19
N SER A 95 6.15 -7.00 13.27
CA SER A 95 7.41 -7.22 12.53
C SER A 95 8.21 -8.41 13.05
N ALA A 96 8.17 -8.68 14.36
CA ALA A 96 8.81 -9.85 14.96
C ALA A 96 8.08 -11.13 14.55
N VAL A 97 6.75 -11.15 14.65
CA VAL A 97 5.91 -12.30 14.25
C VAL A 97 6.03 -12.58 12.76
N LEU A 98 6.02 -11.55 11.90
CA LEU A 98 6.24 -11.73 10.46
C LEU A 98 7.62 -12.30 10.15
N LYS A 99 8.67 -11.84 10.84
CA LYS A 99 10.03 -12.40 10.68
C LYS A 99 10.09 -13.85 11.13
N GLU A 100 9.43 -14.18 12.24
CA GLU A 100 9.36 -15.54 12.77
C GLU A 100 8.64 -16.49 11.80
N VAL A 101 7.48 -16.08 11.28
CA VAL A 101 6.73 -16.87 10.28
C VAL A 101 7.52 -17.03 8.98
N ILE A 102 8.21 -15.98 8.52
CA ILE A 102 9.07 -16.07 7.33
C ILE A 102 10.24 -17.01 7.59
N GLN A 103 10.82 -16.99 8.78
CA GLN A 103 11.92 -17.87 9.16
C GLN A 103 11.46 -19.32 9.18
N GLU A 104 10.31 -19.61 9.81
CA GLU A 104 9.72 -20.95 9.85
C GLU A 104 9.46 -21.49 8.43
N MET A 105 8.89 -20.66 7.54
CA MET A 105 8.67 -21.03 6.14
C MET A 105 9.98 -21.26 5.37
N CYS A 106 11.03 -20.49 5.67
CA CYS A 106 12.35 -20.71 5.09
C CYS A 106 12.97 -22.02 5.57
N ASP A 107 12.83 -22.33 6.87
CA ASP A 107 13.36 -23.53 7.49
C ASP A 107 12.64 -24.78 6.95
N GLU A 108 11.31 -24.74 6.80
CA GLU A 108 10.54 -25.82 6.17
C GLU A 108 10.95 -26.03 4.71
N ARG A 109 11.08 -24.96 3.93
CA ARG A 109 11.55 -25.03 2.53
C ARG A 109 12.93 -25.69 2.45
N ASP A 110 13.85 -25.29 3.32
CA ASP A 110 15.21 -25.79 3.31
C ASP A 110 15.29 -27.23 3.82
N TYR A 111 14.46 -27.60 4.80
CA TYR A 111 14.24 -28.99 5.21
C TYR A 111 13.78 -29.86 4.03
N TRP A 112 12.73 -29.47 3.33
CA TRP A 112 12.21 -30.22 2.18
C TRP A 112 13.21 -30.29 1.03
N ARG A 113 13.96 -29.20 0.79
CA ARG A 113 15.03 -29.18 -0.22
C ARG A 113 16.16 -30.15 0.12
N ASN A 114 16.57 -30.19 1.38
CA ASN A 114 17.62 -31.10 1.84
C ASN A 114 17.14 -32.55 1.82
N TYR A 115 15.90 -32.79 2.23
CA TYR A 115 15.27 -34.11 2.14
C TYR A 115 15.19 -34.62 0.70
N ALA A 116 14.78 -33.76 -0.25
CA ALA A 116 14.75 -34.10 -1.67
C ALA A 116 16.16 -34.43 -2.22
N LYS A 117 17.18 -33.65 -1.84
CA LYS A 117 18.58 -33.95 -2.21
C LYS A 117 19.06 -35.28 -1.61
N MET A 118 18.71 -35.56 -0.36
CA MET A 118 19.04 -36.82 0.29
C MET A 118 18.38 -37.99 -0.45
N LEU A 119 17.09 -37.90 -0.75
CA LEU A 119 16.40 -38.90 -1.56
C LEU A 119 17.08 -39.10 -2.91
N GLN A 120 17.43 -38.03 -3.61
CA GLN A 120 18.17 -38.11 -4.89
C GLN A 120 19.48 -38.88 -4.75
N SER A 121 20.23 -38.69 -3.67
CA SER A 121 21.50 -39.40 -3.47
C SER A 121 21.35 -40.91 -3.21
N VAL A 122 20.17 -41.35 -2.79
CA VAL A 122 19.87 -42.76 -2.46
C VAL A 122 19.06 -43.43 -3.57
N LEU A 123 18.60 -42.69 -4.58
CA LEU A 123 17.83 -43.25 -5.69
C LEU A 123 18.68 -44.21 -6.54
N PRO A 124 18.18 -45.41 -6.85
CA PRO A 124 18.82 -46.30 -7.81
C PRO A 124 18.72 -45.72 -9.23
N ALA A 125 19.69 -46.07 -10.09
CA ALA A 125 19.80 -45.57 -11.46
C ALA A 125 18.53 -45.77 -12.32
N SER A 126 17.70 -46.77 -11.98
CA SER A 126 16.41 -47.01 -12.65
C SER A 126 15.33 -45.95 -12.38
N LEU A 127 15.52 -45.09 -11.38
CA LEU A 127 14.55 -44.08 -10.93
C LEU A 127 15.05 -42.64 -11.10
N GLU A 128 16.18 -42.42 -11.78
CA GLU A 128 16.73 -41.07 -12.02
C GLU A 128 15.76 -40.14 -12.77
N TRP A 129 14.87 -40.69 -13.59
CA TRP A 129 13.86 -39.94 -14.34
C TRP A 129 12.89 -39.13 -13.44
N LEU A 130 12.71 -39.52 -12.17
CA LEU A 130 11.87 -38.79 -11.21
C LEU A 130 12.39 -37.38 -10.91
N THR A 131 13.70 -37.15 -11.07
CA THR A 131 14.32 -35.84 -10.84
C THR A 131 13.91 -34.80 -11.89
N ASN A 132 13.43 -35.24 -13.07
CA ASN A 132 13.02 -34.38 -14.18
C ASN A 132 11.55 -33.95 -14.12
N ILE A 133 10.78 -34.38 -13.12
CA ILE A 133 9.33 -34.09 -13.00
C ILE A 133 9.07 -32.82 -12.19
N GLY A 134 10.08 -32.30 -11.48
CA GLY A 134 9.94 -31.11 -10.65
C GLY A 134 9.65 -29.85 -11.49
N PRO A 135 8.81 -28.92 -11.00
CA PRO A 135 8.60 -27.64 -11.67
C PRO A 135 9.94 -26.89 -11.78
N SER A 136 10.22 -26.29 -12.94
CA SER A 136 11.40 -25.45 -13.14
C SER A 136 11.40 -24.34 -12.08
N VAL A 137 12.36 -24.39 -11.15
CA VAL A 137 12.51 -23.39 -10.10
C VAL A 137 12.65 -22.02 -10.78
N PRO A 138 11.69 -21.09 -10.62
CA PRO A 138 11.88 -19.74 -11.12
C PRO A 138 13.08 -19.16 -10.37
N ALA A 139 14.08 -18.67 -11.10
CA ALA A 139 15.20 -17.96 -10.49
C ALA A 139 14.63 -16.89 -9.56
N ASP A 140 14.91 -17.03 -8.27
CA ASP A 140 14.36 -16.19 -7.22
C ASP A 140 14.86 -14.75 -7.43
N ARG A 141 14.04 -13.91 -8.07
CA ARG A 141 14.38 -12.51 -8.40
C ARG A 141 14.51 -11.60 -7.18
N ARG A 142 14.36 -12.13 -5.97
CA ARG A 142 14.36 -11.37 -4.70
C ARG A 142 15.73 -11.25 -4.04
N LEU A 143 16.78 -11.82 -4.63
CA LEU A 143 18.16 -11.80 -4.11
C LEU A 143 19.13 -10.91 -4.91
N ASN A 144 18.63 -9.97 -5.73
CA ASN A 144 19.43 -8.91 -6.35
C ASN A 144 19.07 -7.54 -5.79
#